data_AF-A0ABC8XWT6-F1
#
_entry.id   AF-A0ABC8XWT6-F1
#
_cell.length_a   1.000
_cell.length_b   1.000
_cell.length_c   1.000
_cell.angle_alpha   90.00
_cell.angle_beta   90.00
_cell.angle_gamma   90.00
#
_symmetry.space_group_name_H-M   'P 1'
#
loop_
_entity.id
_entity.type
_entity.pdbx_description
1 polymer ?
#
loop_
_entity_poly.entity_id
_entity_poly.type
_entity_poly.pdbx_seq_one_letter_code
_entity_poly.pdbx_strand_id
1 'polypeptide(L)'
;MANSAKRMAAATEKVFVALPAEFKVGQSMLSWVLSHFGGSGATVVITHVHVPPQMIPVMGVKFHSSKLSPEQVRLFRRIELEKVNKQLDGYVHQCSKMKVKCEKLVFEKEDVVAGLVELIDLHRVNRLVISAAADRQYSRKMDKPKSRTATEIMRRADSSCKIWFICKGQLICTRGKEVDTAASVTPLLPDFGDQALQLVPYQKEDNLQSELGLYDELKEACIAAENLMKRALNESSRRQKADEEVVSALQKATEYRELYLEEVRKREELEEALARANREIAQLRQANHLSMDEQNTSPDELQEAMSEELTFERRIIDMDDVLRTAGQDTELQKEHVHIQIDLDTGGRELQARLSQRTHEGPSRCSGRVHVRGRRHQRLARRKERHVPRDWGAARSP
;
A
#
# COMPACT_ATOMS: atom_id res chain seq x y z
N MET A 1 -14.21 40.71 -31.57
CA MET A 1 -12.85 40.87 -30.98
C MET A 1 -12.83 41.06 -29.46
N ALA A 2 -13.92 41.53 -28.82
CA ALA A 2 -14.00 41.71 -27.36
C ALA A 2 -13.92 40.41 -26.52
N ASN A 3 -14.31 39.24 -27.06
CA ASN A 3 -14.21 37.95 -26.35
C ASN A 3 -12.81 37.33 -26.34
N SER A 4 -11.89 37.80 -27.20
CA SER A 4 -10.49 37.35 -27.18
C SER A 4 -9.69 38.14 -26.13
N ALA A 5 -9.95 39.45 -26.02
CA ALA A 5 -9.35 40.30 -24.99
C ALA A 5 -9.78 39.91 -23.56
N LYS A 6 -11.03 39.44 -23.36
CA LYS A 6 -11.51 38.97 -22.05
C LYS A 6 -10.86 37.65 -21.59
N ARG A 7 -10.30 36.85 -22.50
CA ARG A 7 -9.49 35.65 -22.15
C ARG A 7 -8.05 35.99 -21.78
N MET A 8 -7.53 37.14 -22.20
CA MET A 8 -6.17 37.58 -21.86
C MET A 8 -6.10 38.33 -20.51
N ALA A 9 -7.23 38.86 -20.03
CA ALA A 9 -7.29 39.68 -18.80
C ALA A 9 -7.37 38.89 -17.47
N ALA A 10 -7.26 37.56 -17.51
CA ALA A 10 -7.17 36.73 -16.30
C ALA A 10 -6.05 35.68 -16.41
N ALA A 11 -4.99 35.99 -17.17
CA ALA A 11 -3.79 35.15 -17.20
C ALA A 11 -3.07 35.27 -15.86
N THR A 12 -3.53 34.49 -14.87
CA THR A 12 -2.80 34.33 -13.61
C THR A 12 -1.39 33.89 -13.97
N GLU A 13 -0.42 34.67 -13.55
CA GLU A 13 0.99 34.38 -13.70
C GLU A 13 1.29 32.93 -13.27
N LYS A 14 1.72 32.08 -14.20
CA LYS A 14 2.08 30.68 -13.89
C LYS A 14 3.59 30.55 -13.67
N VAL A 15 3.98 29.69 -12.74
CA VAL A 15 5.36 29.27 -12.50
C VAL A 15 5.39 27.75 -12.54
N PHE A 16 6.12 27.18 -13.49
CA PHE A 16 6.24 25.74 -13.63
C PHE A 16 7.41 25.25 -12.78
N VAL A 17 7.21 24.15 -12.07
CA VAL A 17 8.22 23.57 -11.18
C VAL A 17 8.42 22.11 -11.56
N ALA A 18 9.60 21.78 -12.11
CA ALA A 18 9.94 20.41 -12.46
C ALA A 18 10.37 19.65 -11.20
N LEU A 19 9.50 18.76 -10.71
CA LEU A 19 9.70 17.99 -9.48
C LEU A 19 9.83 16.49 -9.75
N PRO A 20 10.63 15.77 -8.94
CA PRO A 20 10.64 14.31 -8.96
C PRO A 20 9.29 13.77 -8.48
N ALA A 21 8.99 12.51 -8.81
CA ALA A 21 7.77 11.87 -8.33
C ALA A 21 7.79 11.71 -6.79
N GLU A 22 8.96 11.44 -6.21
CA GLU A 22 9.08 11.26 -4.76
C GLU A 22 8.99 12.57 -3.99
N PHE A 23 7.86 12.77 -3.29
CA PHE A 23 7.57 13.96 -2.47
C PHE A 23 8.77 14.46 -1.63
N LYS A 24 9.42 13.55 -0.89
CA LYS A 24 10.54 13.87 0.02
C LYS A 24 11.74 14.51 -0.68
N VAL A 25 12.03 14.10 -1.91
CA VAL A 25 13.21 14.58 -2.65
C VAL A 25 12.98 16.01 -3.14
N GLY A 26 11.77 16.30 -3.64
CA GLY A 26 11.42 17.64 -4.12
C GLY A 26 11.01 18.65 -3.04
N GLN A 27 10.91 18.25 -1.78
CA GLN A 27 10.37 19.10 -0.71
C GLN A 27 11.16 20.40 -0.52
N SER A 28 12.49 20.33 -0.52
CA SER A 28 13.37 21.50 -0.36
C SER A 28 13.21 22.50 -1.51
N MET A 29 13.02 22.02 -2.74
CA MET A 29 12.76 22.89 -3.88
C MET A 29 11.38 23.53 -3.78
N LEU A 30 10.35 22.74 -3.46
CA LEU A 30 8.99 23.28 -3.33
C LEU A 30 8.92 24.36 -2.23
N SER A 31 9.56 24.13 -1.09
CA SER A 31 9.63 25.12 -0.01
C SER A 31 10.29 26.42 -0.46
N TRP A 32 11.35 26.36 -1.27
CA TRP A 32 11.96 27.55 -1.87
C TRP A 32 11.00 28.26 -2.82
N VAL A 33 10.31 27.53 -3.69
CA VAL A 33 9.34 28.10 -4.64
C VAL A 33 8.21 28.79 -3.90
N LEU A 34 7.66 28.17 -2.87
CA LEU A 34 6.56 28.75 -2.10
C LEU A 34 7.01 29.98 -1.33
N SER A 35 8.25 30.02 -0.83
CA SER A 35 8.83 31.22 -0.22
C SER A 35 9.05 32.36 -1.22
N HIS A 36 9.56 32.03 -2.42
CA HIS A 36 9.92 33.03 -3.42
C HIS A 36 8.72 33.55 -4.23
N PHE A 37 7.78 32.69 -4.58
CA PHE A 37 6.64 33.01 -5.45
C PHE A 37 5.28 33.05 -4.73
N GLY A 38 5.18 32.51 -3.50
CA GLY A 38 3.91 32.40 -2.79
C GLY A 38 3.22 33.73 -2.48
N GLY A 39 3.97 34.83 -2.37
CA GLY A 39 3.42 36.18 -2.20
C GLY A 39 2.98 36.88 -3.48
N SER A 40 3.33 36.35 -4.65
CA SER A 40 3.15 37.02 -5.95
C SER A 40 1.76 36.83 -6.57
N GLY A 41 0.87 36.07 -5.93
CA GLY A 41 -0.43 35.68 -6.50
C GLY A 41 -0.34 34.73 -7.71
N ALA A 42 0.87 34.25 -8.03
CA ALA A 42 1.13 33.33 -9.12
C ALA A 42 0.60 31.92 -8.82
N THR A 43 0.15 31.22 -9.85
CA THR A 43 -0.23 29.80 -9.76
C THR A 43 1.00 28.94 -9.97
N VAL A 44 1.30 28.08 -8.98
CA VAL A 44 2.40 27.12 -9.04
C VAL A 44 1.93 25.86 -9.75
N VAL A 45 2.58 25.51 -10.86
CA VAL A 45 2.28 24.30 -11.64
C VAL A 45 3.32 23.23 -11.34
N ILE A 46 2.93 22.25 -10.53
CA ILE A 46 3.76 21.07 -10.22
C ILE A 46 3.84 20.22 -11.47
N THR A 47 5.03 20.15 -12.05
CA THR A 47 5.28 19.51 -13.34
C THR A 47 6.18 18.30 -13.15
N HIS A 48 5.76 17.15 -13.66
CA HIS A 48 6.57 15.94 -13.67
C HIS A 48 6.60 15.34 -15.08
N VAL A 49 7.79 15.10 -15.61
CA VAL A 49 7.94 14.33 -16.84
C VAL A 49 8.03 12.85 -16.48
N HIS A 50 6.97 12.11 -16.76
CA HIS A 50 6.92 10.68 -16.56
C HIS A 50 7.60 9.98 -17.74
N VAL A 51 8.64 9.20 -17.45
CA VAL A 51 9.30 8.36 -18.45
C VAL A 51 8.81 6.92 -18.27
N PRO A 52 7.96 6.39 -19.17
CA PRO A 52 7.44 5.04 -19.04
C PRO A 52 8.58 4.01 -19.06
N PRO A 53 8.62 3.08 -18.09
CA PRO A 53 9.65 2.06 -18.08
C PRO A 53 9.46 1.11 -19.28
N GLN A 54 10.57 0.79 -19.94
CA GLN A 54 10.58 -0.18 -21.03
C GLN A 54 10.54 -1.62 -20.53
N MET A 55 10.94 -1.87 -19.28
CA MET A 55 10.90 -3.19 -18.65
C MET A 55 9.72 -3.25 -17.68
N ILE A 56 8.74 -4.09 -18.00
CA ILE A 56 7.47 -4.22 -17.28
C ILE A 56 7.47 -5.56 -16.52
N PRO A 57 7.25 -5.55 -15.19
CA PRO A 57 7.12 -6.79 -14.42
C PRO A 57 5.76 -7.45 -14.69
N VAL A 58 5.78 -8.72 -15.10
CA VAL A 58 4.61 -9.59 -15.25
C VAL A 58 4.90 -10.89 -14.50
N MET A 59 4.06 -11.23 -13.51
CA MET A 59 4.22 -12.42 -12.66
C MET A 59 5.63 -12.58 -12.06
N GLY A 60 6.24 -11.48 -11.60
CA GLY A 60 7.57 -11.48 -10.98
C GLY A 60 8.75 -11.48 -11.95
N VAL A 61 8.52 -11.56 -13.27
CA VAL A 61 9.57 -11.50 -14.30
C VAL A 61 9.46 -10.21 -15.10
N LYS A 62 10.59 -9.58 -15.44
CA LYS A 62 10.61 -8.32 -16.21
C LYS A 62 10.69 -8.61 -17.71
N PHE A 63 9.74 -8.11 -18.47
CA PHE A 63 9.69 -8.22 -19.92
C PHE A 63 9.88 -6.85 -20.57
N HIS A 64 10.53 -6.81 -21.73
CA HIS A 64 10.55 -5.58 -22.53
C HIS A 64 9.14 -5.30 -23.05
N SER A 65 8.75 -4.03 -23.11
CA SER A 65 7.42 -3.56 -23.52
C SER A 65 7.00 -4.11 -24.89
N SER A 66 7.95 -4.26 -25.82
CA SER A 66 7.72 -4.84 -27.16
C SER A 66 7.39 -6.34 -27.17
N LYS A 67 7.65 -7.06 -26.08
CA LYS A 67 7.37 -8.51 -25.95
C LYS A 67 6.02 -8.79 -25.28
N LEU A 68 5.30 -7.75 -24.85
CA LEU A 68 4.02 -7.88 -24.14
C LEU A 68 2.86 -7.48 -25.05
N SER A 69 1.65 -7.89 -24.68
CA SER A 69 0.47 -7.45 -25.41
C SER A 69 0.26 -5.93 -25.24
N PRO A 70 -0.22 -5.20 -26.26
CA PRO A 70 -0.49 -3.78 -26.14
C PRO A 70 -1.45 -3.44 -24.99
N GLU A 71 -2.39 -4.33 -24.69
CA GLU A 71 -3.32 -4.20 -23.56
C GLU A 71 -2.62 -4.26 -22.21
N GLN A 72 -1.74 -5.24 -22.01
CA GLN A 72 -0.93 -5.35 -20.79
C GLN A 72 -0.06 -4.12 -20.59
N VAL A 73 0.59 -3.63 -21.65
CA VAL A 73 1.43 -2.43 -21.60
C VAL A 73 0.60 -1.21 -21.21
N ARG A 74 -0.56 -1.01 -21.83
CA ARG A 74 -1.46 0.11 -21.50
C ARG A 74 -1.96 0.05 -20.06
N LEU A 75 -2.37 -1.13 -19.60
CA LEU A 75 -2.85 -1.32 -18.23
C LEU A 75 -1.75 -0.99 -17.22
N PHE A 76 -0.54 -1.52 -17.44
CA PHE A 76 0.60 -1.25 -16.57
C PHE A 76 0.96 0.23 -16.54
N ARG A 77 1.09 0.88 -17.71
CA ARG A 77 1.40 2.32 -17.78
C ARG A 77 0.35 3.18 -17.09
N ARG A 78 -0.94 2.82 -17.19
CA ARG A 78 -2.02 3.50 -16.47
C ARG A 78 -1.83 3.43 -14.95
N ILE A 79 -1.55 2.23 -14.42
CA ILE A 79 -1.34 2.01 -12.98
C ILE A 79 -0.10 2.79 -12.50
N GLU A 80 0.99 2.75 -13.25
CA GLU A 80 2.21 3.50 -12.91
C GLU A 80 1.97 5.02 -12.93
N LEU A 81 1.26 5.52 -13.94
CA LEU A 81 0.91 6.94 -14.04
C LEU A 81 0.01 7.37 -12.87
N GLU A 82 -0.97 6.55 -12.49
CA GLU A 82 -1.84 6.81 -11.33
C GLU A 82 -1.04 6.86 -10.02
N LYS A 83 -0.09 5.94 -9.86
CA LYS A 83 0.82 5.93 -8.70
C LYS A 83 1.66 7.20 -8.62
N VAL A 84 2.25 7.62 -9.74
CA VAL A 84 3.00 8.89 -9.81
C VAL A 84 2.09 10.08 -9.51
N ASN A 85 0.90 10.10 -10.09
CA ASN A 85 -0.09 11.15 -9.86
C ASN A 85 -0.48 11.28 -8.38
N LYS A 86 -0.59 10.15 -7.67
CA LYS A 86 -0.84 10.07 -6.22
C LYS A 86 0.36 10.53 -5.40
N GLN A 87 1.59 10.25 -5.83
CA GLN A 87 2.79 10.75 -5.15
C GLN A 87 2.88 12.29 -5.23
N LEU A 88 2.50 12.86 -6.37
CA LEU A 88 2.48 14.32 -6.58
C LEU A 88 1.41 15.04 -5.75
N ASP A 89 0.35 14.36 -5.28
CA ASP A 89 -0.66 14.95 -4.41
C ASP A 89 -0.06 15.47 -3.09
N GLY A 90 1.07 14.91 -2.64
CA GLY A 90 1.82 15.43 -1.50
C GLY A 90 2.27 16.88 -1.71
N TYR A 91 2.71 17.23 -2.92
CA TYR A 91 3.11 18.60 -3.26
C TYR A 91 1.91 19.55 -3.31
N VAL A 92 0.81 19.11 -3.93
CA VAL A 92 -0.42 19.89 -3.99
C VAL A 92 -0.94 20.17 -2.58
N HIS A 93 -0.95 19.15 -1.71
CA HIS A 93 -1.34 19.30 -0.31
C HIS A 93 -0.47 20.33 0.43
N GLN A 94 0.85 20.32 0.22
CA GLN A 94 1.75 21.32 0.80
C GLN A 94 1.44 22.74 0.30
N CYS A 95 1.16 22.91 -1.00
CA CYS A 95 0.79 24.20 -1.56
C CYS A 95 -0.53 24.72 -0.97
N SER A 96 -1.54 23.84 -0.84
CA SER A 96 -2.83 24.15 -0.21
C SER A 96 -2.68 24.58 1.24
N LYS A 97 -1.82 23.90 2.02
CA LYS A 97 -1.50 24.28 3.41
C LYS A 97 -0.92 25.69 3.49
N MET A 98 -0.15 26.12 2.49
CA MET A 98 0.43 27.45 2.38
C MET A 98 -0.46 28.47 1.66
N LYS A 99 -1.72 28.10 1.34
CA LYS A 99 -2.70 28.95 0.64
C LYS A 99 -2.23 29.45 -0.73
N VAL A 100 -1.36 28.70 -1.41
CA VAL A 100 -0.88 29.01 -2.76
C VAL A 100 -1.70 28.21 -3.78
N LYS A 101 -2.15 28.88 -4.86
CA LYS A 101 -2.85 28.21 -5.96
C LYS A 101 -1.90 27.23 -6.64
N CYS A 102 -2.33 25.97 -6.75
CA CYS A 102 -1.50 24.91 -7.27
C CYS A 102 -2.23 24.08 -8.33
N GLU A 103 -1.59 23.88 -9.47
CA GLU A 103 -2.00 22.97 -10.53
C GLU A 103 -1.01 21.80 -10.63
N LYS A 104 -1.47 20.65 -11.09
CA LYS A 104 -0.64 19.46 -11.32
C LYS A 104 -0.64 19.13 -12.81
N LEU A 105 0.54 18.91 -13.38
CA LEU A 105 0.75 18.55 -14.77
C LEU A 105 1.75 17.38 -14.86
N VAL A 106 1.30 16.24 -15.38
CA VAL A 106 2.17 15.10 -15.68
C VAL A 106 2.27 14.97 -17.18
N PHE A 107 3.51 14.93 -17.70
CA PHE A 107 3.80 14.87 -19.12
C PHE A 107 4.54 13.57 -19.44
N GLU A 108 3.97 12.71 -20.28
CA GLU A 108 4.60 11.43 -20.64
C GLU A 108 5.56 11.63 -21.82
N LYS A 109 6.83 11.23 -21.66
CA LYS A 109 7.84 11.28 -22.73
C LYS A 109 8.94 10.23 -22.55
N GLU A 110 9.64 9.86 -23.61
CA GLU A 110 10.74 8.90 -23.58
C GLU A 110 11.99 9.42 -22.85
N ASP A 111 12.18 10.74 -22.81
CA ASP A 111 13.31 11.39 -22.17
C ASP A 111 12.86 12.65 -21.41
N VAL A 112 13.43 12.85 -20.22
CA VAL A 112 13.08 13.97 -19.32
C VAL A 112 13.44 15.32 -19.94
N VAL A 113 14.59 15.42 -20.61
CA VAL A 113 15.03 16.69 -21.23
C VAL A 113 14.14 17.01 -22.42
N ALA A 114 13.92 16.04 -23.31
CA ALA A 114 13.02 16.21 -24.45
C ALA A 114 11.62 16.61 -23.99
N GLY A 115 11.09 15.93 -22.97
CA GLY A 115 9.77 16.23 -22.42
C GLY A 115 9.68 17.63 -21.81
N LEU A 116 10.71 18.09 -21.07
CA LEU A 116 10.72 19.44 -20.52
C LEU A 116 10.87 20.52 -21.60
N VAL A 117 11.67 20.29 -22.64
CA VAL A 117 11.80 21.23 -23.77
C VAL A 117 10.46 21.34 -24.52
N GLU A 118 9.85 20.21 -24.88
CA GLU A 118 8.55 20.20 -25.56
C GLU A 118 7.44 20.81 -24.69
N LEU A 119 7.47 20.59 -23.38
CA LEU A 119 6.55 21.21 -22.44
C LEU A 119 6.69 22.73 -22.42
N ILE A 120 7.93 23.24 -22.49
CA ILE A 120 8.20 24.69 -22.56
C ILE A 120 7.57 25.29 -23.81
N ASP A 121 7.74 24.62 -24.95
CA ASP A 121 7.25 25.09 -26.24
C ASP A 121 5.72 24.99 -26.34
N LEU A 122 5.14 23.84 -25.97
CA LEU A 122 3.71 23.55 -26.07
C LEU A 122 2.86 24.41 -25.13
N HIS A 123 3.30 24.56 -23.88
CA HIS A 123 2.57 25.33 -22.86
C HIS A 123 3.02 26.80 -22.78
N ARG A 124 3.94 27.23 -23.64
CA ARG A 124 4.53 28.58 -23.64
C ARG A 124 5.03 28.97 -22.25
N VAL A 125 5.79 28.08 -21.63
CA VAL A 125 6.31 28.28 -20.28
C VAL A 125 7.34 29.39 -20.29
N ASN A 126 7.01 30.51 -19.63
CA ASN A 126 7.92 31.65 -19.50
C ASN A 126 8.76 31.63 -18.21
N ARG A 127 8.35 30.81 -17.23
CA ARG A 127 8.98 30.70 -15.90
C ARG A 127 9.04 29.25 -15.47
N LEU A 128 10.26 28.73 -15.31
CA LEU A 128 10.51 27.34 -14.99
C LEU A 128 11.55 27.19 -13.87
N VAL A 129 11.26 26.33 -12.90
CA VAL A 129 12.18 26.00 -11.80
C VAL A 129 12.61 24.54 -11.94
N ILE A 130 13.92 24.28 -11.94
CA ILE A 130 14.52 22.93 -12.10
C ILE A 130 15.64 22.70 -11.07
N SER A 131 15.85 21.44 -10.68
CA SER A 131 17.01 21.02 -9.86
C SER A 131 18.34 21.22 -10.60
N ALA A 132 19.26 22.01 -10.04
CA ALA A 132 20.59 22.23 -10.62
C ALA A 132 21.48 20.98 -10.56
N ALA A 133 21.31 20.15 -9.53
CA ALA A 133 22.10 18.96 -9.25
C ALA A 133 21.33 18.01 -8.32
N ALA A 134 21.81 16.77 -8.21
CA ALA A 134 21.40 15.90 -7.11
C ALA A 134 21.97 16.44 -5.78
N ASP A 135 21.27 16.24 -4.67
CA ASP A 135 21.64 16.80 -3.35
C ASP A 135 23.06 16.41 -2.90
N ARG A 136 23.54 15.22 -3.26
CA ARG A 136 24.91 14.76 -2.96
C ARG A 136 26.00 15.50 -3.74
N GLN A 137 25.66 16.12 -4.86
CA GLN A 137 26.61 16.86 -5.73
C GLN A 137 26.61 18.37 -5.45
N TYR A 138 25.80 18.80 -4.48
CA TYR A 138 25.73 20.17 -4.03
C TYR A 138 27.07 20.64 -3.47
N SER A 139 27.47 21.86 -3.84
CA SER A 139 28.60 22.58 -3.24
C SER A 139 28.20 24.03 -3.03
N ARG A 140 28.57 24.63 -1.89
CA ARG A 140 28.30 26.04 -1.59
C ARG A 140 28.88 27.02 -2.62
N LYS A 141 29.90 26.59 -3.37
CA LYS A 141 30.57 27.42 -4.39
C LYS A 141 30.10 27.11 -5.82
N MET A 142 29.04 26.30 -6.01
CA MET A 142 28.57 26.00 -7.35
C MET A 142 27.84 27.22 -7.94
N ASP A 143 28.23 27.60 -9.14
CA ASP A 143 27.69 28.71 -9.93
C ASP A 143 26.89 28.22 -11.14
N LYS A 144 27.09 26.95 -11.52
CA LYS A 144 26.45 26.30 -12.69
C LYS A 144 25.80 24.97 -12.31
N PRO A 145 24.75 24.54 -13.05
CA PRO A 145 24.15 23.24 -12.83
C PRO A 145 25.14 22.11 -13.16
N LYS A 146 25.10 21.03 -12.37
CA LYS A 146 25.91 19.82 -12.56
C LYS A 146 25.09 18.63 -13.08
N SER A 147 23.76 18.67 -12.92
CA SER A 147 22.88 17.63 -13.46
C SER A 147 22.87 17.71 -14.99
N ARG A 148 23.06 16.56 -15.66
CA ARG A 148 22.96 16.44 -17.12
C ARG A 148 21.65 17.05 -17.64
N THR A 149 20.53 16.76 -16.98
CA THR A 149 19.21 17.28 -17.35
C THR A 149 19.18 18.81 -17.27
N ALA A 150 19.70 19.39 -16.19
CA ALA A 150 19.69 20.83 -15.97
C ALA A 150 20.61 21.57 -16.96
N THR A 151 21.82 21.05 -17.19
CA THR A 151 22.76 21.60 -18.17
C THR A 151 22.19 21.56 -19.58
N GLU A 152 21.53 20.46 -19.96
CA GLU A 152 20.98 20.32 -21.30
C GLU A 152 19.72 21.18 -21.52
N ILE A 153 18.86 21.32 -20.51
CA ILE A 153 17.72 22.25 -20.57
C ILE A 153 18.21 23.69 -20.63
N MET A 154 19.24 24.05 -19.85
CA MET A 154 19.86 25.38 -19.90
C MET A 154 20.31 25.72 -21.33
N ARG A 155 20.79 24.74 -22.09
CA ARG A 155 21.25 24.92 -23.48
C ARG A 155 20.11 24.91 -24.50
N ARG A 156 19.12 24.03 -24.35
CA ARG A 156 18.11 23.73 -25.39
C ARG A 156 16.79 24.47 -25.26
N ALA A 157 16.36 24.82 -24.05
CA ALA A 157 15.06 25.44 -23.87
C ALA A 157 15.03 26.85 -24.48
N ASP A 158 13.87 27.27 -24.99
CA ASP A 158 13.69 28.57 -25.64
C ASP A 158 14.20 29.74 -24.78
N SER A 159 14.82 30.73 -25.43
CA SER A 159 15.43 31.89 -24.78
C SER A 159 14.43 32.81 -24.08
N SER A 160 13.14 32.73 -24.44
CA SER A 160 12.04 33.45 -23.78
C SER A 160 11.70 32.88 -22.40
N CYS A 161 12.10 31.65 -22.10
CA CYS A 161 11.85 31.01 -20.82
C CYS A 161 12.94 31.36 -19.79
N LYS A 162 12.54 32.06 -18.72
CA LYS A 162 13.37 32.33 -17.55
C LYS A 162 13.41 31.09 -16.67
N ILE A 163 14.61 30.54 -16.46
CA ILE A 163 14.81 29.29 -15.71
C ILE A 163 15.61 29.55 -14.44
N TRP A 164 15.11 29.08 -13.30
CA TRP A 164 15.82 29.08 -12.02
C TRP A 164 16.35 27.68 -11.71
N PHE A 165 17.64 27.59 -11.43
CA PHE A 165 18.30 26.34 -11.06
C PHE A 165 18.53 26.33 -9.54
N ILE A 166 17.91 25.37 -8.85
CA ILE A 166 17.92 25.30 -7.38
C ILE A 166 18.58 24.00 -6.93
N CYS A 167 19.32 24.03 -5.83
CA CYS A 167 19.77 22.82 -5.15
C CYS A 167 19.74 23.04 -3.63
N LYS A 168 19.26 22.06 -2.86
CA LYS A 168 19.11 22.14 -1.38
C LYS A 168 18.45 23.44 -0.88
N GLY A 169 17.44 23.93 -1.60
CA GLY A 169 16.72 25.15 -1.24
C GLY A 169 17.51 26.45 -1.45
N GLN A 170 18.58 26.42 -2.24
CA GLN A 170 19.35 27.61 -2.63
C GLN A 170 19.34 27.79 -4.14
N LEU A 171 19.20 29.04 -4.58
CA LEU A 171 19.32 29.43 -5.98
C LEU A 171 20.79 29.37 -6.39
N ILE A 172 21.10 28.60 -7.42
CA ILE A 172 22.45 28.45 -7.96
C ILE A 172 22.69 29.47 -9.06
N CYS A 173 21.82 29.46 -10.06
CA CYS A 173 21.89 30.39 -11.17
C CYS A 173 20.51 30.55 -11.82
N THR A 174 20.40 31.61 -12.60
CA THR A 174 19.23 31.88 -13.42
C THR A 174 19.63 32.03 -14.87
N ARG A 175 18.87 31.42 -15.76
CA ARG A 175 18.97 31.65 -17.20
C ARG A 175 17.85 32.59 -17.60
N GLY A 176 18.16 33.76 -18.14
CA GLY A 176 17.17 34.71 -18.67
C GLY A 176 17.83 35.75 -19.57
N LYS A 177 17.02 36.54 -20.27
CA LYS A 177 17.49 37.75 -20.95
C LYS A 177 17.91 38.76 -19.88
N GLU A 178 19.19 39.12 -19.83
CA GLU A 178 19.55 40.48 -19.45
C GLU A 178 18.94 41.37 -20.53
N VAL A 179 17.86 42.07 -20.18
CA VAL A 179 17.55 43.32 -20.85
C VAL A 179 18.35 44.36 -20.08
N ASP A 180 19.49 44.72 -20.65
CA ASP A 180 20.27 45.89 -20.26
C ASP A 180 19.32 47.09 -20.13
N THR A 181 19.13 47.57 -18.91
CA THR A 181 18.85 48.98 -18.69
C THR A 181 20.13 49.57 -18.14
N ALA A 182 20.62 50.56 -18.89
CA ALA A 182 21.97 51.09 -18.87
C ALA A 182 22.49 51.55 -17.50
N ALA A 183 23.81 51.64 -17.46
CA ALA A 183 24.67 52.28 -16.47
C ALA A 183 24.21 53.68 -16.02
N SER A 184 24.87 54.13 -14.93
CA SER A 184 24.85 55.46 -14.29
C SER A 184 23.78 55.55 -13.19
N VAL A 185 24.11 55.76 -11.90
CA VAL A 185 24.96 56.81 -11.33
C VAL A 185 25.55 56.35 -9.99
N THR A 186 26.86 56.50 -9.83
CA THR A 186 27.56 56.57 -8.54
C THR A 186 27.23 57.89 -7.83
N PRO A 187 27.05 57.90 -6.51
CA PRO A 187 27.81 58.90 -5.75
C PRO A 187 28.45 58.32 -4.47
N LEU A 188 29.78 58.41 -4.46
CA LEU A 188 30.66 58.87 -3.39
C LEU A 188 30.22 58.68 -1.92
N LEU A 189 31.05 57.90 -1.20
CA LEU A 189 31.24 57.94 0.25
C LEU A 189 31.63 59.35 0.74
N PRO A 190 31.39 59.64 2.02
CA PRO A 190 32.40 60.25 2.86
C PRO A 190 32.98 59.25 3.87
N ASP A 191 34.30 59.24 3.85
CA ASP A 191 35.27 58.72 4.80
C ASP A 191 34.95 59.03 6.27
N PHE A 192 35.07 58.02 7.13
CA PHE A 192 35.50 58.17 8.52
C PHE A 192 36.24 56.90 8.98
N GLY A 193 37.57 56.96 8.95
CA GLY A 193 38.42 56.67 10.11
C GLY A 193 38.76 55.20 10.41
N ASP A 194 40.04 54.89 10.21
CA ASP A 194 40.75 53.68 10.62
C ASP A 194 40.53 53.26 12.09
N GLN A 195 40.34 51.96 12.31
CA GLN A 195 40.97 51.31 13.46
C GLN A 195 41.37 49.87 13.12
N ALA A 196 42.69 49.68 13.10
CA ALA A 196 43.38 48.43 12.83
C ALA A 196 43.07 47.36 13.87
N LEU A 197 42.79 46.13 13.40
CA LEU A 197 43.17 44.91 14.10
C LEU A 197 43.76 43.93 13.10
N GLN A 198 45.06 43.69 13.28
CA GLN A 198 45.86 42.70 12.56
C GLN A 198 45.23 41.30 12.69
N LEU A 199 44.97 40.66 11.55
CA LEU A 199 44.70 39.22 11.50
C LEU A 199 46.02 38.49 11.26
N VAL A 200 46.44 37.75 12.28
CA VAL A 200 47.52 36.75 12.22
C VAL A 200 47.07 35.59 11.30
N PRO A 201 47.96 35.00 10.47
CA PRO A 201 47.63 33.79 9.72
C PRO A 201 47.62 32.58 10.66
N TYR A 202 46.46 31.98 10.90
CA TYR A 202 46.37 30.73 11.66
C TYR A 202 46.50 29.53 10.72
N GLN A 203 47.60 28.80 10.87
CA GLN A 203 47.84 27.53 10.19
C GLN A 203 46.93 26.43 10.78
N LYS A 204 46.32 25.66 9.87
CA LYS A 204 46.06 24.20 9.90
C LYS A 204 46.91 23.47 10.96
N GLU A 205 46.39 22.55 11.74
CA GLU A 205 45.92 21.20 11.40
C GLU A 205 45.55 20.54 12.75
N ASP A 206 44.50 19.70 12.80
CA ASP A 206 44.23 18.66 13.84
C ASP A 206 42.74 18.23 13.93
N ASN A 207 41.87 18.59 12.96
CA ASN A 207 40.48 18.12 12.97
C ASN A 207 40.00 17.46 11.67
N LEU A 208 40.92 16.93 10.87
CA LEU A 208 40.57 16.25 9.61
C LEU A 208 40.34 14.73 9.76
N GLN A 209 40.64 14.15 10.92
CA GLN A 209 40.38 12.72 11.21
C GLN A 209 38.98 12.44 11.76
N SER A 210 38.35 13.41 12.44
CA SER A 210 37.00 13.25 13.01
C SER A 210 35.88 13.34 11.95
N GLU A 211 36.12 14.06 10.84
CA GLU A 211 35.10 14.29 9.81
C GLU A 211 34.96 13.13 8.80
N LEU A 212 36.01 12.33 8.59
CA LEU A 212 35.94 11.11 7.77
C LEU A 212 35.18 9.97 8.46
N GLY A 213 35.36 9.78 9.78
CA GLY A 213 34.70 8.69 10.52
C GLY A 213 33.17 8.82 10.59
N LEU A 214 32.65 10.06 10.62
CA LEU A 214 31.21 10.34 10.61
C LEU A 214 30.53 9.97 9.28
N TYR A 215 31.24 10.10 8.15
CA TYR A 215 30.71 9.73 6.84
C TYR A 215 30.66 8.21 6.66
N ASP A 216 31.66 7.49 7.19
CA ASP A 216 31.69 6.03 7.17
C ASP A 216 30.60 5.44 8.08
N GLU A 217 30.40 5.99 9.28
CA GLU A 217 29.30 5.57 10.17
C GLU A 217 27.92 5.82 9.55
N LEU A 218 27.73 6.95 8.86
CA LEU A 218 26.49 7.25 8.15
C LEU A 218 26.26 6.27 6.98
N LYS A 219 27.32 5.91 6.25
CA LYS A 219 27.28 4.96 5.14
C LYS A 219 26.91 3.55 5.64
N GLU A 220 27.51 3.11 6.74
CA GLU A 220 27.18 1.82 7.37
C GLU A 220 25.73 1.81 7.90
N ALA A 221 25.26 2.93 8.47
CA ALA A 221 23.88 3.07 8.89
C ALA A 221 22.90 2.98 7.71
N CYS A 222 23.23 3.57 6.55
CA CYS A 222 22.43 3.43 5.32
C CYS A 222 22.38 1.99 4.81
N ILE A 223 23.53 1.30 4.78
CA ILE A 223 23.61 -0.12 4.37
C ILE A 223 22.79 -0.99 5.33
N ALA A 224 22.90 -0.76 6.64
CA ALA A 224 22.11 -1.45 7.65
C ALA A 224 20.60 -1.22 7.45
N ALA A 225 20.18 0.02 7.18
CA ALA A 225 18.78 0.36 6.91
C ALA A 225 18.25 -0.32 5.65
N GLU A 226 19.01 -0.34 4.56
CA GLU A 226 18.64 -1.04 3.33
C GLU A 226 18.49 -2.56 3.55
N ASN A 227 19.41 -3.14 4.32
CA ASN A 227 19.36 -4.57 4.66
C ASN A 227 18.15 -4.90 5.54
N LEU A 228 17.81 -4.04 6.51
CA LEU A 228 16.59 -4.18 7.30
C LEU A 228 15.34 -4.07 6.44
N MET A 229 15.30 -3.13 5.50
CA MET A 229 14.16 -2.97 4.59
C MET A 229 13.98 -4.20 3.69
N LYS A 230 15.09 -4.77 3.16
CA LYS A 230 15.05 -6.04 2.41
C LYS A 230 14.54 -7.21 3.26
N ARG A 231 15.00 -7.33 4.51
CA ARG A 231 14.51 -8.36 5.44
C ARG A 231 13.02 -8.20 5.72
N ALA A 232 12.56 -6.97 5.97
CA ALA A 232 11.15 -6.68 6.22
C ALA A 232 10.26 -7.01 5.01
N LEU A 233 10.71 -6.69 3.79
CA LEU A 233 9.98 -7.03 2.56
C LEU A 233 9.92 -8.54 2.33
N ASN A 234 11.04 -9.25 2.52
CA ASN A 234 11.06 -10.71 2.39
C ASN A 234 10.16 -11.38 3.43
N GLU A 235 10.20 -10.91 4.68
CA GLU A 235 9.32 -11.39 5.75
C GLU A 235 7.85 -11.12 5.42
N SER A 236 7.52 -9.93 4.91
CA SER A 236 6.17 -9.60 4.46
C SER A 236 5.69 -10.51 3.32
N SER A 237 6.57 -10.82 2.36
CA SER A 237 6.25 -11.74 1.26
C SER A 237 6.02 -13.17 1.76
N ARG A 238 6.80 -13.63 2.74
CA ARG A 238 6.57 -14.94 3.37
C ARG A 238 5.23 -15.01 4.10
N ARG A 239 4.87 -13.94 4.83
CA ARG A 239 3.57 -13.85 5.51
C ARG A 239 2.41 -13.84 4.53
N GLN A 240 2.51 -13.03 3.46
CA GLN A 240 1.48 -12.99 2.43
C GLN A 240 1.27 -14.38 1.79
N LYS A 241 2.36 -15.11 1.51
CA LYS A 241 2.24 -16.48 0.98
C LYS A 241 1.54 -17.41 1.97
N ALA A 242 1.85 -17.33 3.26
CA ALA A 242 1.16 -18.11 4.28
C ALA A 242 -0.32 -17.72 4.40
N ASP A 243 -0.65 -16.44 4.30
CA ASP A 243 -2.03 -15.94 4.32
C ASP A 243 -2.81 -16.44 3.08
N GLU A 244 -2.19 -16.47 1.90
CA GLU A 244 -2.77 -17.04 0.67
C GLU A 244 -3.07 -18.55 0.83
N GLU A 245 -2.16 -19.31 1.45
CA GLU A 245 -2.37 -20.73 1.76
C GLU A 245 -3.55 -20.93 2.73
N VAL A 246 -3.67 -20.09 3.75
CA VAL A 246 -4.80 -20.12 4.70
C VAL A 246 -6.12 -19.78 4.00
N VAL A 247 -6.15 -18.76 3.15
CA VAL A 247 -7.35 -18.39 2.38
C VAL A 247 -7.77 -19.53 1.45
N SER A 248 -6.84 -20.18 0.76
CA SER A 248 -7.15 -21.34 -0.08
C SER A 248 -7.72 -22.50 0.74
N ALA A 249 -7.13 -22.79 1.91
CA ALA A 249 -7.64 -23.85 2.80
C ALA A 249 -9.06 -23.54 3.31
N LEU A 250 -9.34 -22.28 3.67
CA LEU A 250 -10.68 -21.84 4.07
C LEU A 250 -11.70 -21.97 2.95
N GLN A 251 -11.34 -21.61 1.71
CA GLN A 251 -12.22 -21.78 0.56
C GLN A 251 -12.59 -23.25 0.32
N LYS A 252 -11.61 -24.15 0.38
CA LYS A 252 -11.87 -25.59 0.28
C LYS A 252 -12.75 -26.09 1.41
N ALA A 253 -12.51 -25.63 2.64
CA ALA A 253 -13.36 -26.00 3.78
C ALA A 253 -14.81 -25.51 3.62
N THR A 254 -15.02 -24.33 3.02
CA THR A 254 -16.38 -23.84 2.71
C THR A 254 -17.05 -24.67 1.62
N GLU A 255 -16.32 -25.06 0.57
CA GLU A 255 -16.84 -25.92 -0.50
C GLU A 255 -17.27 -27.30 0.05
N TYR A 256 -16.44 -27.93 0.90
CA TYR A 256 -16.79 -29.19 1.55
C TYR A 256 -18.01 -29.06 2.47
N ARG A 257 -18.13 -27.93 3.18
CA ARG A 257 -19.30 -27.65 4.02
C ARG A 257 -20.58 -27.55 3.19
N GLU A 258 -20.55 -26.88 2.04
CA GLU A 258 -21.70 -26.77 1.15
C GLU A 258 -22.09 -28.12 0.54
N LEU A 259 -21.10 -28.91 0.10
CA LEU A 259 -21.31 -30.28 -0.36
C LEU A 259 -21.98 -31.16 0.70
N TYR A 260 -21.53 -31.07 1.95
CA TYR A 260 -22.14 -31.80 3.06
C TYR A 260 -23.60 -31.38 3.31
N LEU A 261 -23.89 -30.07 3.28
CA LEU A 261 -25.26 -29.58 3.45
C LEU A 261 -26.19 -30.03 2.32
N GLU A 262 -25.68 -30.12 1.09
CA GLU A 262 -26.44 -30.64 -0.04
C GLU A 262 -26.74 -32.14 0.10
N GLU A 263 -25.76 -32.93 0.55
CA GLU A 263 -25.94 -34.36 0.83
C GLU A 263 -26.99 -34.58 1.93
N VAL A 264 -26.95 -33.79 3.00
CA VAL A 264 -27.97 -33.84 4.08
C VAL A 264 -29.36 -33.54 3.52
N ARG A 265 -29.51 -32.51 2.67
CA ARG A 265 -30.81 -32.17 2.06
C ARG A 265 -31.36 -33.33 1.21
N LYS A 266 -30.50 -33.96 0.40
CA LYS A 266 -30.90 -35.13 -0.41
C LYS A 266 -31.36 -36.32 0.44
N ARG A 267 -30.70 -36.56 1.58
CA ARG A 267 -31.11 -37.62 2.52
C ARG A 267 -32.47 -37.32 3.14
N GLU A 268 -32.72 -36.07 3.53
CA GLU A 268 -34.02 -35.65 4.05
C GLU A 268 -35.13 -35.85 2.99
N GLU A 269 -34.90 -35.47 1.73
CA GLU A 269 -35.84 -35.71 0.63
C GLU A 269 -36.14 -37.20 0.41
N LEU A 270 -35.12 -38.07 0.51
CA LEU A 270 -35.27 -39.52 0.40
C LEU A 270 -36.02 -40.12 1.60
N GLU A 271 -35.72 -39.68 2.82
CA GLU A 271 -36.42 -40.10 4.03
C GLU A 271 -37.90 -39.70 3.98
N GLU A 272 -38.21 -38.49 3.51
CA GLU A 272 -39.58 -38.07 3.30
C GLU A 272 -40.29 -38.90 2.22
N ALA A 273 -39.61 -39.24 1.12
CA ALA A 273 -40.16 -40.10 0.07
C ALA A 273 -40.45 -41.51 0.60
N LEU A 274 -39.53 -42.06 1.39
CA LEU A 274 -39.72 -43.33 2.08
C LEU A 274 -40.91 -43.27 3.03
N ALA A 275 -41.05 -42.19 3.81
CA ALA A 275 -42.16 -42.00 4.72
C ALA A 275 -43.50 -41.86 3.97
N ARG A 276 -43.52 -41.23 2.79
CA ARG A 276 -44.70 -41.16 1.91
C ARG A 276 -45.08 -42.55 1.40
N ALA A 277 -44.14 -43.31 0.85
CA ALA A 277 -44.37 -44.66 0.36
C ALA A 277 -44.87 -45.60 1.48
N ASN A 278 -44.26 -45.54 2.67
CA ASN A 278 -44.70 -46.34 3.82
C ASN A 278 -46.13 -46.00 4.26
N ARG A 279 -46.54 -44.73 4.18
CA ARG A 279 -47.93 -44.33 4.45
C ARG A 279 -48.90 -44.91 3.41
N GLU A 280 -48.54 -44.89 2.14
CA GLU A 280 -49.34 -45.47 1.06
C GLU A 280 -49.46 -47.00 1.21
N ILE A 281 -48.37 -47.70 1.50
CA ILE A 281 -48.37 -49.14 1.80
C ILE A 281 -49.29 -49.44 2.99
N ALA A 282 -49.24 -48.64 4.05
CA ALA A 282 -50.11 -48.83 5.21
C ALA A 282 -51.60 -48.65 4.85
N GLN A 283 -51.93 -47.66 4.01
CA GLN A 283 -53.29 -47.46 3.50
C GLN A 283 -53.77 -48.63 2.64
N LEU A 284 -52.94 -49.10 1.71
CA LEU A 284 -53.25 -50.27 0.88
C LEU A 284 -53.44 -51.53 1.71
N ARG A 285 -52.60 -51.76 2.71
CA ARG A 285 -52.76 -52.88 3.67
C ARG A 285 -54.09 -52.78 4.41
N GLN A 286 -54.48 -51.59 4.87
CA GLN A 286 -55.77 -51.40 5.55
C GLN A 286 -56.96 -51.62 4.60
N ALA A 287 -56.89 -51.13 3.37
CA ALA A 287 -57.93 -51.35 2.35
C ALA A 287 -58.07 -52.83 1.96
N ASN A 288 -56.95 -53.54 1.80
CA ASN A 288 -56.95 -54.99 1.57
C ASN A 288 -57.48 -55.77 2.78
N HIS A 289 -57.16 -55.34 4.01
CA HIS A 289 -57.68 -55.98 5.23
C HIS A 289 -59.21 -55.78 5.37
N LEU A 290 -59.74 -54.62 4.92
CA LEU A 290 -61.18 -54.36 4.81
C LEU A 290 -61.84 -55.16 3.68
N SER A 291 -61.14 -55.39 2.57
CA SER A 291 -61.60 -56.23 1.45
C SER A 291 -61.62 -57.73 1.79
N MET A 292 -60.75 -58.19 2.68
CA MET A 292 -60.65 -59.60 3.10
C MET A 292 -61.72 -60.02 4.12
N ASP A 293 -62.35 -59.09 4.83
CA ASP A 293 -63.48 -59.40 5.73
C ASP A 293 -64.80 -59.63 4.96
N GLU A 294 -64.89 -59.30 3.65
CA GLU A 294 -66.11 -59.47 2.84
C GLU A 294 -66.09 -60.62 1.82
N GLN A 295 -64.96 -61.33 1.61
CA GLN A 295 -64.90 -62.44 0.64
C GLN A 295 -64.13 -63.67 1.13
N ASN A 296 -64.87 -64.75 1.42
CA ASN A 296 -64.34 -66.12 1.55
C ASN A 296 -63.68 -66.52 0.22
N THR A 297 -62.35 -66.45 0.15
CA THR A 297 -61.59 -66.67 -1.09
C THR A 297 -60.98 -68.07 -1.13
N SER A 298 -60.98 -68.70 -2.32
CA SER A 298 -60.69 -70.12 -2.53
C SER A 298 -59.19 -70.47 -2.44
N PRO A 299 -58.80 -71.73 -2.18
CA PRO A 299 -57.42 -72.13 -1.87
C PRO A 299 -56.40 -71.94 -3.01
N ASP A 300 -56.83 -71.91 -4.28
CA ASP A 300 -55.91 -71.84 -5.44
C ASP A 300 -55.30 -70.44 -5.63
N GLU A 301 -56.06 -69.38 -5.34
CA GLU A 301 -55.58 -67.99 -5.49
C GLU A 301 -54.55 -67.60 -4.41
N LEU A 302 -54.60 -68.25 -3.25
CA LEU A 302 -53.63 -68.08 -2.16
C LEU A 302 -52.24 -68.64 -2.53
N GLN A 303 -52.19 -69.73 -3.31
CA GLN A 303 -50.92 -70.36 -3.69
C GLN A 303 -50.18 -69.57 -4.76
N GLU A 304 -50.91 -68.92 -5.68
CA GLU A 304 -50.33 -68.03 -6.69
C GLU A 304 -49.82 -66.73 -6.05
N ALA A 305 -50.61 -66.11 -5.15
CA ALA A 305 -50.19 -64.93 -4.39
C ALA A 305 -48.93 -65.19 -3.54
N MET A 306 -48.84 -66.35 -2.87
CA MET A 306 -47.65 -66.74 -2.11
C MET A 306 -46.41 -66.96 -2.98
N SER A 307 -46.59 -67.48 -4.21
CA SER A 307 -45.49 -67.62 -5.17
C SER A 307 -45.00 -66.26 -5.66
N GLU A 308 -45.90 -65.30 -5.90
CA GLU A 308 -45.54 -63.92 -6.27
C GLU A 308 -44.81 -63.19 -5.13
N GLU A 309 -45.27 -63.34 -3.89
CA GLU A 309 -44.63 -62.77 -2.69
C GLU A 309 -43.19 -63.27 -2.51
N LEU A 310 -42.96 -64.58 -2.65
CA LEU A 310 -41.62 -65.19 -2.60
C LEU A 310 -40.69 -64.66 -3.70
N THR A 311 -41.21 -64.39 -4.91
CA THR A 311 -40.39 -63.79 -5.98
C THR A 311 -40.08 -62.32 -5.73
N PHE A 312 -40.97 -61.59 -5.06
CA PHE A 312 -40.77 -60.19 -4.71
C PHE A 312 -39.74 -60.05 -3.58
N GLU A 313 -39.82 -60.90 -2.56
CA GLU A 313 -38.81 -60.98 -1.50
C GLU A 313 -37.42 -61.29 -2.06
N ARG A 314 -37.32 -62.22 -3.02
CA ARG A 314 -36.05 -62.52 -3.70
C ARG A 314 -35.46 -61.28 -4.38
N ARG A 315 -36.28 -60.49 -5.08
CA ARG A 315 -35.83 -59.25 -5.75
C ARG A 315 -35.42 -58.15 -4.78
N ILE A 316 -36.07 -58.05 -3.61
CA ILE A 316 -35.68 -57.08 -2.57
C ILE A 316 -34.30 -57.43 -2.01
N ILE A 317 -34.05 -58.71 -1.73
CA ILE A 317 -32.74 -59.19 -1.27
C ILE A 317 -31.65 -58.92 -2.32
N ASP A 318 -31.95 -59.16 -3.59
CA ASP A 318 -31.01 -58.91 -4.69
C ASP A 318 -30.68 -57.40 -4.82
N MET A 319 -31.66 -56.51 -4.62
CA MET A 319 -31.46 -55.06 -4.63
C MET A 319 -30.61 -54.58 -3.45
N ASP A 320 -30.82 -55.16 -2.26
CA ASP A 320 -30.05 -54.83 -1.05
C ASP A 320 -28.57 -55.22 -1.21
N ASP A 321 -28.27 -56.33 -1.89
CA ASP A 321 -26.90 -56.74 -2.20
C ASP A 321 -26.24 -55.84 -3.26
N VAL A 322 -27.01 -55.30 -4.22
CA VAL A 322 -26.54 -54.28 -5.19
C VAL A 322 -26.24 -52.95 -4.50
N LEU A 323 -27.05 -52.53 -3.53
CA LEU A 323 -26.78 -51.33 -2.73
C LEU A 323 -25.57 -51.51 -1.81
N ARG A 324 -25.39 -52.70 -1.24
CA ARG A 324 -24.25 -53.07 -0.39
C ARG A 324 -22.93 -53.10 -1.14
N THR A 325 -22.93 -53.56 -2.39
CA THR A 325 -21.76 -53.53 -3.28
C THR A 325 -21.46 -52.11 -3.76
N ALA A 326 -22.47 -51.30 -4.07
CA ALA A 326 -22.30 -49.87 -4.39
C ALA A 326 -21.78 -49.03 -3.20
N GLY A 327 -22.12 -49.41 -1.96
CA GLY A 327 -21.62 -48.76 -0.73
C GLY A 327 -20.14 -49.04 -0.42
N GLN A 328 -19.53 -50.06 -1.02
CA GLN A 328 -18.10 -50.38 -0.86
C GLN A 328 -17.20 -49.59 -1.84
N ASP A 329 -17.76 -49.03 -2.91
CA ASP A 329 -17.07 -48.28 -3.96
C ASP A 329 -16.99 -46.76 -3.71
N THR A 330 -17.47 -46.24 -2.57
CA THR A 330 -17.23 -44.84 -2.24
C THR A 330 -15.84 -44.64 -1.65
N GLU A 331 -14.84 -44.54 -2.53
CA GLU A 331 -13.51 -43.99 -2.25
C GLU A 331 -13.61 -42.65 -1.48
N LEU A 332 -14.71 -41.92 -1.70
CA LEU A 332 -15.14 -40.72 -0.98
C LEU A 332 -15.36 -40.89 0.53
N GLN A 333 -15.85 -42.03 1.04
CA GLN A 333 -16.03 -42.23 2.49
C GLN A 333 -14.70 -42.52 3.20
N LYS A 334 -13.79 -43.23 2.54
CA LYS A 334 -12.43 -43.48 3.07
C LYS A 334 -11.62 -42.19 3.10
N GLU A 335 -11.72 -41.36 2.06
CA GLU A 335 -11.14 -40.01 2.04
C GLU A 335 -11.77 -39.11 3.11
N HIS A 336 -13.09 -39.15 3.31
CA HIS A 336 -13.77 -38.32 4.31
C HIS A 336 -13.33 -38.66 5.75
N VAL A 337 -13.15 -39.95 6.07
CA VAL A 337 -12.61 -40.38 7.38
C VAL A 337 -11.15 -39.95 7.54
N HIS A 338 -10.33 -40.04 6.48
CA HIS A 338 -8.95 -39.55 6.53
C HIS A 338 -8.88 -38.03 6.73
N ILE A 339 -9.67 -37.27 5.97
CA ILE A 339 -9.74 -35.81 6.07
C ILE A 339 -10.24 -35.37 7.46
N GLN A 340 -11.22 -36.08 8.05
CA GLN A 340 -11.69 -35.77 9.40
C GLN A 340 -10.62 -36.06 10.46
N ILE A 341 -9.88 -37.17 10.33
CA ILE A 341 -8.76 -37.51 11.22
C ILE A 341 -7.62 -36.48 11.10
N ASP A 342 -7.32 -36.02 9.88
CA ASP A 342 -6.28 -35.03 9.61
C ASP A 342 -6.66 -33.64 10.13
N LEU A 343 -7.93 -33.23 9.98
CA LEU A 343 -8.46 -31.98 10.54
C LEU A 343 -8.47 -32.01 12.08
N ASP A 344 -8.87 -33.12 12.69
CA ASP A 344 -8.86 -33.27 14.16
C ASP A 344 -7.42 -33.32 14.70
N THR A 345 -6.49 -33.93 13.96
CA THR A 345 -5.08 -34.01 14.34
C THR A 345 -4.38 -32.66 14.18
N GLY A 346 -4.64 -31.94 13.09
CA GLY A 346 -4.18 -30.57 12.89
C GLY A 346 -4.77 -29.60 13.90
N GLY A 347 -6.05 -29.78 14.28
CA GLY A 347 -6.71 -29.02 15.33
C GLY A 347 -6.06 -29.24 16.70
N ARG A 348 -5.76 -30.51 17.06
CA ARG A 348 -5.05 -30.85 18.30
C ARG A 348 -3.62 -30.30 18.32
N GLU A 349 -2.90 -30.33 17.21
CA GLU A 349 -1.55 -29.73 17.09
C GLU A 349 -1.58 -28.20 17.22
N LEU A 350 -2.56 -27.53 16.60
CA LEU A 350 -2.75 -26.08 16.74
C LEU A 350 -3.09 -25.70 18.18
N GLN A 351 -3.94 -26.48 18.85
CA GLN A 351 -4.30 -26.27 20.25
C GLN A 351 -3.12 -26.53 21.19
N ALA A 352 -2.27 -27.52 20.90
CA ALA A 352 -1.04 -27.77 21.63
C ALA A 352 -0.03 -26.62 21.44
N ARG A 353 0.12 -26.10 20.22
CA ARG A 353 1.00 -24.96 19.91
C ARG A 353 0.52 -23.65 20.52
N LEU A 354 -0.79 -23.43 20.59
CA LEU A 354 -1.39 -22.28 21.28
C LEU A 354 -1.17 -22.38 22.81
N SER A 355 -1.32 -23.58 23.39
CA SER A 355 -1.11 -23.82 24.82
C SER A 355 0.37 -23.69 25.23
N GLN A 356 1.30 -24.08 24.36
CA GLN A 356 2.74 -23.83 24.55
C GLN A 356 3.06 -22.32 24.51
N ARG A 357 2.40 -21.58 23.60
CA ARG A 357 2.56 -20.12 23.49
C ARG A 357 1.98 -19.35 24.68
N THR A 358 1.00 -19.90 25.39
CA THR A 358 0.46 -19.29 26.62
C THR A 358 1.30 -19.57 27.86
N HIS A 359 2.15 -20.60 27.85
CA HIS A 359 3.09 -20.89 28.95
C HIS A 359 4.46 -20.18 28.80
N GLU A 360 4.80 -19.68 27.61
CA GLU A 360 5.95 -18.80 27.40
C GLU A 360 5.54 -17.32 27.47
N GLY A 361 5.47 -16.80 28.70
CA GLY A 361 5.43 -15.34 28.94
C GLY A 361 6.66 -14.63 28.34
N PRO A 362 6.60 -13.29 28.17
CA PRO A 362 7.50 -12.55 27.28
C PRO A 362 8.98 -12.69 27.70
N SER A 363 9.72 -13.48 26.94
CA SER A 363 11.18 -13.57 27.01
C SER A 363 11.76 -12.18 26.74
N ARG A 364 12.37 -11.60 27.78
CA ARG A 364 13.12 -10.34 27.72
C ARG A 364 14.12 -10.35 26.56
N CYS A 365 13.85 -9.62 25.49
CA CYS A 365 14.90 -9.14 24.62
C CYS A 365 15.66 -8.02 25.34
N SER A 366 16.68 -8.39 26.12
CA SER A 366 17.70 -7.49 26.63
C SER A 366 18.58 -7.00 25.47
N GLY A 367 18.06 -6.07 24.66
CA GLY A 367 18.86 -5.20 23.81
C GLY A 367 19.26 -3.96 24.61
N ARG A 368 20.43 -4.00 25.25
CA ARG A 368 20.99 -2.90 26.04
C ARG A 368 21.40 -1.75 25.09
N VAL A 369 20.50 -0.81 24.79
CA VAL A 369 20.86 0.49 24.20
C VAL A 369 21.11 1.47 25.33
N HIS A 370 22.37 1.83 25.52
CA HIS A 370 22.81 2.80 26.51
C HIS A 370 22.47 4.21 26.01
N VAL A 371 21.37 4.80 26.49
CA VAL A 371 21.10 6.23 26.32
C VAL A 371 21.36 6.93 27.64
N ARG A 372 22.54 7.56 27.73
CA ARG A 372 22.80 8.63 28.71
C ARG A 372 21.90 9.82 28.33
N GLY A 373 20.92 10.13 29.17
CA GLY A 373 20.08 11.31 29.02
C GLY A 373 19.50 11.71 30.37
N ARG A 374 20.14 12.70 31.00
CA ARG A 374 19.84 13.25 32.33
C ARG A 374 18.34 13.55 32.50
N ARG A 375 17.74 13.10 33.60
CA ARG A 375 16.56 13.76 34.18
C ARG A 375 16.82 14.13 35.62
N HIS A 376 16.64 15.43 35.87
CA HIS A 376 16.50 16.06 37.17
C HIS A 376 15.57 15.26 38.08
N GLN A 377 16.07 14.92 39.27
CA GLN A 377 15.23 14.60 40.41
C GLN A 377 14.59 15.89 40.93
N ARG A 378 13.26 15.95 40.92
CA ARG A 378 12.49 16.74 41.89
C ARG A 378 11.32 15.92 42.41
N LEU A 379 11.47 15.53 43.67
CA LEU A 379 10.48 15.54 44.75
C LEU A 379 9.13 14.82 44.52
N ALA A 380 8.98 13.65 45.15
CA ALA A 380 7.73 13.26 45.81
C ALA A 380 7.98 12.18 46.88
N ARG A 381 8.49 12.59 48.05
CA ARG A 381 8.29 11.86 49.31
C ARG A 381 8.01 12.89 50.40
N ARG A 382 6.75 12.99 50.81
CA ARG A 382 6.28 13.25 52.19
C ARG A 382 4.89 13.89 52.14
N LYS A 383 3.87 13.11 52.47
CA LYS A 383 3.12 13.20 53.73
C LYS A 383 1.76 12.54 53.53
N GLU A 384 1.65 11.31 54.02
CA GLU A 384 0.47 10.95 54.78
C GLU A 384 0.38 11.89 55.99
N ARG A 385 -0.74 12.61 56.11
CA ARG A 385 -1.55 12.67 57.33
C ARG A 385 -2.73 13.64 57.17
N HIS A 386 -3.87 13.14 57.64
CA HIS A 386 -5.05 13.82 58.14
C HIS A 386 -6.11 14.38 57.17
N VAL A 387 -7.21 13.63 57.13
CA VAL A 387 -8.59 14.04 56.89
C VAL A 387 -9.07 14.99 58.02
N PRO A 388 -9.75 16.11 57.73
CA PRO A 388 -10.50 16.87 58.72
C PRO A 388 -11.93 16.33 58.87
N ARG A 389 -12.39 16.16 60.12
CA ARG A 389 -13.80 15.99 60.47
C ARG A 389 -14.42 17.38 60.69
N ASP A 390 -15.62 17.54 60.16
CA ASP A 390 -16.36 18.79 60.12
C ASP A 390 -17.50 18.79 61.16
N TRP A 391 -17.67 19.95 61.79
CA TRP A 391 -18.78 20.54 62.55
C TRP A 391 -19.40 19.83 63.77
N GLY A 392 -19.15 20.43 64.94
CA GLY A 392 -19.94 20.26 66.16
C GLY A 392 -21.19 21.16 66.16
N ALA A 393 -22.30 20.56 66.58
CA ALA A 393 -23.49 21.25 67.07
C ALA A 393 -23.27 21.66 68.54
N ALA A 394 -23.76 22.84 68.93
CA ALA A 394 -23.73 23.31 70.31
C ALA A 394 -25.10 23.83 70.75
N ARG A 395 -25.45 23.41 71.99
CA ARG A 395 -26.32 24.01 73.04
C ARG A 395 -27.69 23.36 73.29
N SER A 396 -27.75 22.56 74.37
CA SER A 396 -28.35 22.85 75.71
C SER A 396 -29.79 23.40 75.80
N PRO A 397 -30.51 23.26 76.94
CA PRO A 397 -30.06 23.11 78.35
C PRO A 397 -29.80 21.70 78.83
#